data_AF-A0A9D5D5F8-F1
#
_entry.id   AF-A0A9D5D5F8-F1
#
_cell.length_a   1.000
_cell.length_b   1.000
_cell.length_c   1.000
_cell.angle_alpha   90.00
_cell.angle_beta   90.00
_cell.angle_gamma   90.00
#
_symmetry.space_group_name_H-M   'P 1'
#
loop_
_entity.id
_entity.type
_entity.pdbx_description
1 polymer ?
#
loop_
_entity_poly.entity_id
_entity_poly.type
_entity_poly.pdbx_seq_one_letter_code
_entity_poly.pdbx_strand_id
1 'polypeptide(L)'
;MEGRSSSLTGQKRKGTPNRRLSKEMDNVLIPALAKMAKAELKVDKSFKRQAFVEAVNIVNRSIPAANMDAYNVENHMRTMKVKYQEMKKLLALSGVGCNDDVKMIVLEDEAYCTYVEAFPKFKELLNRPIPDFDDMQLICGDDHATGEFA
;
A
#
# COMPACT_ATOMS: atom_id res chain seq x y z
N MET A 1 -29.18 -30.37 -32.69
CA MET A 1 -28.73 -31.12 -31.51
C MET A 1 -27.24 -30.91 -31.40
N GLU A 2 -26.85 -29.83 -30.73
CA GLU A 2 -26.52 -29.80 -29.29
C GLU A 2 -25.25 -30.60 -29.01
N GLY A 3 -24.11 -29.91 -28.87
CA GLY A 3 -23.48 -29.77 -27.55
C GLY A 3 -22.31 -30.75 -27.47
N ARG A 4 -21.16 -30.50 -26.85
CA ARG A 4 -20.87 -29.67 -25.70
C ARG A 4 -19.37 -29.36 -25.69
N SER A 5 -19.07 -28.08 -25.52
CA SER A 5 -17.94 -27.56 -24.76
C SER A 5 -17.57 -28.42 -23.55
N SER A 6 -16.27 -28.61 -23.28
CA SER A 6 -15.65 -28.75 -21.94
C SER A 6 -14.18 -29.17 -22.10
N SER A 7 -13.16 -28.67 -21.41
CA SER A 7 -13.00 -27.58 -20.47
C SER A 7 -11.48 -27.42 -20.30
N LEU A 8 -10.96 -26.20 -20.44
CA LEU A 8 -9.62 -25.85 -19.97
C LEU A 8 -9.66 -25.99 -18.44
N THR A 9 -9.17 -27.12 -17.92
CA THR A 9 -9.06 -27.32 -16.48
C THR A 9 -8.04 -26.31 -15.96
N GLY A 10 -8.57 -25.34 -15.21
CA GLY A 10 -7.79 -24.34 -14.52
C GLY A 10 -6.72 -25.00 -13.68
N GLN A 11 -5.47 -24.80 -14.09
CA GLN A 11 -4.32 -25.06 -13.25
C GLN A 11 -4.51 -24.22 -11.98
N LYS A 12 -4.80 -24.88 -10.86
CA LYS A 12 -4.68 -24.29 -9.53
C LYS A 12 -3.26 -23.77 -9.41
N ARG A 13 -3.08 -22.45 -9.51
CA ARG A 13 -1.79 -21.82 -9.23
C ARG A 13 -1.46 -22.12 -7.78
N LYS A 14 -0.44 -22.95 -7.60
CA LYS A 14 0.17 -23.28 -6.32
C LYS A 14 0.56 -21.93 -5.70
N GLY A 15 -0.16 -21.52 -4.66
CA GLY A 15 -0.03 -20.19 -4.09
C GLY A 15 1.43 -19.90 -3.78
N THR A 16 1.97 -18.87 -4.42
CA THR A 16 3.26 -18.30 -4.03
C THR A 16 3.15 -18.01 -2.53
N PRO A 17 4.04 -18.57 -1.69
CA PRO A 17 3.98 -18.34 -0.26
C PRO A 17 3.93 -16.84 -0.03
N ASN A 18 3.08 -16.40 0.92
CA ASN A 18 2.88 -15.00 1.27
C ASN A 18 4.25 -14.45 1.74
N ARG A 19 5.06 -13.94 0.80
CA ARG A 19 6.42 -13.48 1.08
C ARG A 19 6.24 -12.31 2.01
N ARG A 20 6.73 -12.48 3.24
CA ARG A 20 6.63 -11.47 4.29
C ARG A 20 7.05 -10.12 3.71
N LEU A 21 6.27 -9.08 4.00
CA LEU A 21 6.65 -7.69 3.77
C LEU A 21 8.13 -7.52 4.13
N SER A 22 8.99 -7.31 3.14
CA SER A 22 10.32 -6.79 3.42
C SER A 22 10.26 -5.30 3.17
N LYS A 23 10.87 -4.52 4.07
CA LYS A 23 10.98 -3.07 3.90
C LYS A 23 11.63 -2.72 2.56
N GLU A 24 12.53 -3.57 2.09
CA GLU A 24 13.17 -3.49 0.77
C GLU A 24 12.16 -3.60 -0.39
N MET A 25 11.17 -4.48 -0.31
CA MET A 25 10.12 -4.60 -1.33
C MET A 25 9.19 -3.38 -1.32
N ASP A 26 8.79 -2.90 -0.14
CA ASP A 26 7.93 -1.72 0.00
C ASP A 26 8.61 -0.47 -0.59
N ASN A 27 9.91 -0.29 -0.32
CA ASN A 27 10.73 0.82 -0.86
C ASN A 27 10.78 0.86 -2.40
N VAL A 28 10.49 -0.25 -3.09
CA VAL A 28 10.44 -0.29 -4.56
C VAL A 28 9.00 -0.26 -5.04
N LEU A 29 8.12 -1.04 -4.40
CA LEU A 29 6.76 -1.24 -4.86
C LEU A 29 5.88 -0.01 -4.66
N ILE A 30 6.00 0.68 -3.51
CA ILE A 30 5.16 1.84 -3.20
C ILE A 30 5.47 2.99 -4.18
N PRO A 31 6.74 3.39 -4.41
CA PRO A 31 7.04 4.42 -5.42
C PRO A 31 6.64 4.00 -6.83
N ALA A 32 6.75 2.70 -7.18
CA ALA A 32 6.33 2.19 -8.48
C ALA A 32 4.81 2.35 -8.68
N LEU A 33 3.99 1.99 -7.69
CA LEU A 33 2.55 2.14 -7.73
C LEU A 33 2.13 3.62 -7.73
N ALA A 34 2.83 4.48 -6.97
CA ALA A 34 2.64 5.92 -6.99
C ALA A 34 2.90 6.50 -8.39
N LYS A 35 3.99 6.09 -9.05
CA LYS A 35 4.28 6.46 -10.45
C LYS A 35 3.16 6.04 -11.40
N MET A 36 2.60 4.84 -11.23
CA MET A 36 1.47 4.38 -12.05
C MET A 36 0.20 5.19 -11.78
N ALA A 37 -0.01 5.66 -10.55
CA ALA A 37 -1.14 6.52 -10.21
C ALA A 37 -1.03 7.88 -10.90
N LYS A 38 0.17 8.48 -10.95
CA LYS A 38 0.42 9.76 -11.68
C LYS A 38 0.26 9.63 -13.21
N ALA A 39 0.55 8.45 -13.76
CA ALA A 39 0.51 8.21 -15.21
C ALA A 39 -0.91 7.96 -15.77
N GLU A 40 -1.98 8.34 -15.07
CA GLU A 40 -3.39 8.11 -15.45
C GLU A 40 -3.74 6.62 -15.74
N LEU A 41 -2.92 5.71 -15.21
CA LEU A 41 -3.20 4.27 -15.22
C LEU A 41 -4.12 3.87 -14.05
N LYS A 42 -4.64 4.86 -13.33
CA LYS A 42 -5.66 4.74 -12.30
C LYS A 42 -6.98 5.26 -12.87
N VAL A 43 -8.04 4.48 -12.71
CA VAL A 43 -9.43 4.89 -12.96
C VAL A 43 -10.09 4.97 -11.60
N ASP A 44 -10.44 6.18 -11.17
CA ASP A 44 -11.07 6.43 -9.88
C ASP A 44 -10.19 5.89 -8.72
N LYS A 45 -10.67 4.96 -7.89
CA LYS A 45 -9.90 4.34 -6.78
C LYS A 45 -9.16 3.04 -7.15
N SER A 46 -9.17 2.65 -8.43
CA SER A 46 -8.68 1.35 -8.91
C SER A 46 -7.63 1.48 -10.02
N PHE A 47 -6.64 0.60 -10.01
CA PHE A 47 -5.60 0.56 -11.04
C PHE A 47 -6.06 -0.27 -12.26
N LYS A 48 -5.69 0.18 -13.46
CA LYS A 48 -5.78 -0.64 -14.68
C LYS A 48 -4.84 -1.83 -14.55
N ARG A 49 -5.17 -2.94 -15.23
CA ARG A 49 -4.31 -4.14 -15.28
C ARG A 49 -2.86 -3.82 -15.67
N GLN A 50 -2.68 -2.86 -16.58
CA GLN A 50 -1.36 -2.41 -17.04
C GLN A 50 -0.48 -1.88 -15.89
N ALA A 51 -1.05 -1.15 -14.93
CA ALA A 51 -0.29 -0.65 -13.77
C ALA A 51 0.29 -1.79 -12.93
N PHE A 52 -0.46 -2.89 -12.76
CA PHE A 52 0.04 -4.07 -12.04
C PHE A 52 1.16 -4.77 -12.81
N VAL A 53 1.04 -4.88 -14.13
CA VAL A 53 2.10 -5.46 -14.99
C VAL A 53 3.38 -4.63 -14.89
N GLU A 54 3.27 -3.30 -14.98
CA GLU A 54 4.43 -2.41 -14.87
C GLU A 54 5.06 -2.45 -13.47
N ALA A 55 4.25 -2.47 -12.40
CA ALA A 55 4.75 -2.60 -11.04
C ALA A 55 5.51 -3.92 -10.83
N VAL A 56 4.98 -5.04 -11.35
CA VAL A 56 5.69 -6.33 -11.34
C VAL A 56 7.02 -6.24 -12.08
N ASN A 57 7.03 -5.63 -13.26
CA ASN A 57 8.26 -5.47 -14.05
C ASN A 57 9.31 -4.64 -13.31
N ILE A 58 8.90 -3.55 -12.66
CA ILE A 58 9.82 -2.68 -11.89
C ILE A 58 10.39 -3.44 -10.70
N VAL A 59 9.56 -4.12 -9.91
CA VAL A 59 10.03 -4.86 -8.75
C VAL A 59 10.94 -6.00 -9.14
N ASN A 60 10.58 -6.81 -10.14
CA ASN A 60 11.42 -7.93 -10.57
C ASN A 60 12.72 -7.49 -11.27
N ARG A 61 12.77 -6.29 -11.86
CA ARG A 61 14.04 -5.72 -12.35
C ARG A 61 14.94 -5.24 -11.22
N SER A 62 14.35 -4.63 -10.19
CA SER A 62 15.10 -4.07 -9.06
C SER A 62 15.53 -5.15 -8.07
N ILE A 63 14.69 -6.16 -7.88
CA ILE A 63 14.88 -7.28 -6.96
C ILE A 63 14.52 -8.57 -7.71
N PRO A 64 15.41 -9.11 -8.56
CA PRO A 64 15.13 -10.32 -9.34
C PRO A 64 14.74 -11.52 -8.48
N ALA A 65 15.31 -11.62 -7.27
CA ALA A 65 14.98 -12.67 -6.31
C ALA A 65 13.52 -12.58 -5.81
N ALA A 66 12.85 -11.41 -5.91
CA ALA A 66 11.48 -11.21 -5.47
C ALA A 66 10.47 -12.00 -6.30
N ASN A 67 10.75 -12.25 -7.59
CA ASN A 67 9.96 -13.06 -8.52
C ASN A 67 8.43 -12.90 -8.32
N MET A 68 7.98 -11.65 -8.27
CA MET A 68 6.61 -11.28 -8.01
C MET A 68 5.73 -11.49 -9.23
N ASP A 69 4.45 -11.78 -8.98
CA ASP A 69 3.39 -11.67 -9.96
C ASP A 69 2.36 -10.59 -9.59
N ALA A 70 1.37 -10.39 -10.47
CA ALA A 70 0.33 -9.39 -10.25
C ALA A 70 -0.51 -9.67 -9.00
N TYR A 71 -0.70 -10.95 -8.63
CA TYR A 71 -1.42 -11.33 -7.43
C TYR A 71 -0.63 -10.92 -6.17
N ASN A 72 0.68 -11.12 -6.17
CA ASN A 72 1.54 -10.64 -5.09
C ASN A 72 1.43 -9.12 -4.95
N VAL A 73 1.56 -8.37 -6.05
CA VAL A 73 1.45 -6.91 -6.02
C VAL A 73 0.08 -6.45 -5.50
N GLU A 74 -1.01 -7.06 -5.94
CA GLU A 74 -2.36 -6.71 -5.48
C GLU A 74 -2.52 -6.96 -3.98
N ASN A 75 -2.02 -8.10 -3.49
CA ASN A 75 -2.06 -8.43 -2.07
C ASN A 75 -1.23 -7.43 -1.24
N HIS A 76 -0.03 -7.07 -1.69
CA HIS A 76 0.79 -6.05 -1.04
C HIS A 76 0.10 -4.68 -1.02
N MET A 77 -0.49 -4.27 -2.15
CA MET A 77 -1.27 -3.03 -2.23
C MET A 77 -2.43 -3.03 -1.23
N ARG A 78 -3.12 -4.16 -1.06
CA ARG A 78 -4.21 -4.30 -0.08
C ARG A 78 -3.71 -4.11 1.36
N THR A 79 -2.61 -4.77 1.72
CA THR A 79 -1.98 -4.62 3.04
C THR A 79 -1.52 -3.18 3.28
N MET A 80 -0.88 -2.56 2.29
CA MET A 80 -0.46 -1.15 2.36
C MET A 80 -1.65 -0.22 2.57
N LYS A 81 -2.75 -0.40 1.81
CA LYS A 81 -3.97 0.42 1.98
C LYS A 81 -4.55 0.30 3.40
N VAL A 82 -4.56 -0.90 3.98
CA VAL A 82 -4.98 -1.10 5.38
C VAL A 82 -4.10 -0.31 6.34
N LYS A 83 -2.76 -0.39 6.17
CA LYS A 83 -1.78 0.35 6.98
C LYS A 83 -2.00 1.86 6.88
N TYR A 84 -2.21 2.39 5.67
CA TYR A 84 -2.52 3.80 5.45
C TYR A 84 -3.83 4.24 6.13
N GLN A 85 -4.88 3.42 6.07
CA GLN A 85 -6.12 3.72 6.78
C GLN A 85 -5.94 3.72 8.31
N GLU A 86 -5.07 2.86 8.85
CA GLU A 86 -4.71 2.90 10.27
C GLU A 86 -3.96 4.19 10.62
N MET A 87 -3.02 4.64 9.79
CA MET A 87 -2.34 5.94 9.95
C MET A 87 -3.32 7.10 9.97
N LYS A 88 -4.31 7.13 9.07
CA LYS A 88 -5.35 8.16 9.06
C LYS A 88 -6.18 8.17 10.34
N LYS A 89 -6.49 7.00 10.90
CA LYS A 89 -7.21 6.91 12.18
C LYS A 89 -6.38 7.48 13.33
N LEU A 90 -5.06 7.24 13.33
CA LEU A 90 -4.16 7.83 14.32
C LEU A 90 -4.15 9.36 14.20
N LEU A 91 -3.99 9.89 13.00
CA LEU A 91 -4.00 11.34 12.73
C LEU A 91 -5.35 12.01 13.07
N ALA A 92 -6.43 11.25 13.16
CA ALA A 92 -7.75 11.76 13.58
C ALA A 92 -7.95 11.80 15.11
N LEU A 93 -7.01 11.25 15.90
CA LEU A 93 -7.07 11.30 17.35
C LEU A 93 -6.68 12.70 17.85
N SER A 94 -7.39 13.20 18.86
CA SER A 94 -7.02 14.43 19.56
C SER A 94 -5.64 14.28 20.20
N GLY A 95 -4.77 15.29 20.03
CA GLY A 95 -3.41 15.28 20.57
C GLY A 95 -2.39 14.50 19.73
N VAL A 96 -2.77 13.99 18.55
CA VAL A 96 -1.82 13.47 17.57
C VAL A 96 -1.42 14.58 16.60
N GLY A 97 -0.11 14.81 16.48
CA GLY A 97 0.46 15.69 15.48
C GLY A 97 0.96 14.92 14.25
N CYS A 98 1.17 15.64 13.15
CA CYS A 98 1.96 15.18 12.03
C CYS A 98 3.20 16.08 11.91
N ASN A 99 4.38 15.49 11.78
CA ASN A 99 5.56 16.21 11.33
C ASN A 99 5.72 15.96 9.83
N ASP A 100 5.38 16.97 9.04
CA ASP A 100 5.37 16.88 7.59
C ASP A 100 6.78 16.84 6.97
N ASP A 101 7.80 17.39 7.63
CA ASP A 101 9.19 17.39 7.11
C ASP A 101 9.77 15.97 7.03
N VAL A 102 9.41 15.12 7.99
CA VAL A 102 9.88 13.73 8.06
C VAL A 102 8.74 12.71 7.89
N LYS A 103 7.53 13.18 7.56
CA LYS A 103 6.32 12.38 7.37
C LYS A 103 6.09 11.39 8.54
N MET A 104 5.92 11.94 9.73
CA MET A 104 5.86 11.17 10.99
C MET A 104 4.58 11.48 11.75
N ILE A 105 3.93 10.43 12.27
CA ILE A 105 2.83 10.56 13.22
C ILE A 105 3.42 10.76 14.62
N VAL A 106 3.20 11.94 15.19
CA VAL A 106 3.81 12.35 16.47
C VAL A 106 2.78 12.22 17.60
N LEU A 107 3.19 11.53 18.66
CA LEU A 107 2.49 11.46 19.94
C LEU A 107 3.42 11.92 21.05
N GLU A 108 2.89 12.70 21.99
CA GLU A 108 3.58 13.06 23.24
C GLU A 108 3.92 11.81 24.06
N ASP A 109 4.99 11.87 24.86
CA ASP A 109 5.58 10.69 25.51
C ASP A 109 4.59 9.95 26.42
N GLU A 110 3.77 10.67 27.21
CA GLU A 110 2.75 10.05 28.07
C GLU A 110 1.63 9.36 27.26
N ALA A 111 1.19 10.00 26.18
CA ALA A 111 0.18 9.46 25.28
C ALA A 111 0.72 8.27 24.47
N TYR A 112 1.97 8.34 24.03
CA TYR A 112 2.66 7.29 23.28
C TYR A 112 2.76 6.00 24.09
N CYS A 113 3.21 6.08 25.36
CA CYS A 113 3.36 4.90 26.21
C CYS A 113 2.01 4.19 26.40
N THR A 114 1.00 4.95 26.80
CA THR A 114 -0.37 4.44 27.01
C THR A 114 -0.94 3.81 25.73
N TYR A 115 -0.71 4.45 24.58
CA TYR A 115 -1.26 3.99 23.30
C TYR A 115 -0.57 2.72 22.79
N VAL A 116 0.76 2.65 22.88
CA VAL A 116 1.53 1.47 22.44
C VAL A 116 1.32 0.27 23.36
N GLU A 117 1.06 0.48 24.65
CA GLU A 117 0.65 -0.60 25.56
C GLU A 117 -0.69 -1.22 25.15
N ALA A 118 -1.68 -0.39 24.80
CA ALA A 118 -2.98 -0.86 24.33
C ALA A 118 -2.91 -1.46 22.90
N PHE A 119 -2.05 -0.91 22.04
CA PHE A 119 -1.97 -1.25 20.61
C PHE A 119 -0.52 -1.41 20.12
N PRO A 120 0.20 -2.47 20.54
CA PRO A 120 1.63 -2.63 20.27
C PRO A 120 1.99 -2.70 18.78
N LYS A 121 1.04 -3.08 17.92
CA LYS A 121 1.21 -3.10 16.46
C LYS A 121 1.48 -1.71 15.84
N PHE A 122 1.10 -0.62 16.50
CA PHE A 122 1.28 0.75 15.98
C PHE A 122 2.61 1.37 16.37
N LYS A 123 3.41 0.70 17.21
CA LYS A 123 4.75 1.15 17.61
C LYS A 123 5.65 1.47 16.42
N GLU A 124 5.49 0.76 15.30
CA GLU A 124 6.29 0.99 14.10
C GLU A 124 5.82 2.17 13.25
N LEU A 125 4.62 2.71 13.51
CA LEU A 125 4.02 3.84 12.78
C LEU A 125 4.16 5.16 13.55
N LEU A 126 4.32 5.10 14.86
CA LEU A 126 4.38 6.26 15.76
C LEU A 126 5.82 6.71 16.00
N ASN A 127 6.06 8.01 16.04
CA ASN A 127 7.34 8.64 16.35
C ASN A 127 8.50 8.12 15.47
N ARG A 128 8.19 7.72 14.23
CA ARG A 128 9.14 7.22 13.22
C ARG A 128 8.85 7.82 11.84
N PRO A 129 9.87 8.12 11.03
CA PRO A 129 9.66 8.60 9.66
C PRO A 129 8.93 7.56 8.81
N ILE A 130 7.91 7.99 8.06
CA ILE A 130 7.17 7.19 7.08
C ILE A 130 7.40 7.83 5.71
N PRO A 131 8.55 7.57 5.07
CA PRO A 131 8.92 8.24 3.80
C PRO A 131 7.91 7.98 2.68
N ASP A 132 7.23 6.84 2.73
CA ASP A 132 6.25 6.43 1.72
C ASP A 132 4.85 7.05 1.94
N PHE A 133 4.63 7.89 2.95
CA PHE A 133 3.29 8.37 3.33
C PHE A 133 2.57 9.10 2.18
N ASP A 134 3.25 10.02 1.50
CA ASP A 134 2.68 10.78 0.37
C ASP A 134 2.37 9.86 -0.82
N ASP A 135 3.23 8.87 -1.07
CA ASP A 135 3.00 7.86 -2.11
C ASP A 135 1.79 6.98 -1.75
N MET A 136 1.62 6.61 -0.48
CA MET A 136 0.43 5.89 0.00
C MET A 136 -0.84 6.72 -0.18
N GLN A 137 -0.80 8.03 0.10
CA GLN A 137 -1.91 8.96 -0.09
C GLN A 137 -2.34 9.02 -1.57
N LEU A 138 -1.39 9.20 -2.47
CA LEU A 138 -1.61 9.23 -3.92
C LEU A 138 -2.19 7.90 -4.44
N ILE A 139 -1.63 6.77 -3.98
CA ILE A 139 -2.13 5.45 -4.35
C ILE A 139 -3.58 5.28 -3.89
N CYS A 140 -3.92 5.76 -2.69
CA CYS A 140 -5.28 5.70 -2.16
C CYS A 140 -6.25 6.67 -2.85
N GLY A 141 -5.75 7.73 -3.49
CA GLY A 141 -6.59 8.77 -4.10
C GLY A 141 -7.07 9.81 -3.09
N ASP A 142 -6.34 9.93 -1.98
CA ASP A 142 -6.60 10.92 -0.94
C ASP A 142 -5.79 12.21 -1.18
N ASP A 143 -5.12 12.32 -2.33
CA ASP A 143 -4.43 13.52 -2.82
C ASP A 143 -5.39 14.58 -3.39
N HIS A 144 -6.66 14.24 -3.58
CA HIS A 144 -7.70 15.13 -4.14
C HIS A 144 -8.89 15.41 -3.21
N ALA A 145 -8.78 15.10 -1.92
CA ALA A 145 -9.81 15.41 -0.93
C ALA A 145 -9.52 16.72 -0.16
N THR A 146 -9.18 17.80 -0.86
CA THR A 146 -9.47 19.16 -0.40
C THR A 146 -10.57 19.68 -1.29
N GLY A 147 -11.80 19.71 -0.77
CA GLY A 147 -12.95 20.21 -1.51
C GLY A 147 -12.75 21.66 -1.92
N GLU A 148 -12.33 21.88 -3.16
CA GLU A 148 -12.70 23.06 -3.92
C GLU A 148 -13.93 22.71 -4.76
N PHE A 149 -15.08 22.73 -4.09
CA PHE A 149 -16.31 23.14 -4.73
C PHE A 149 -16.86 24.28 -3.86
N ALA A 150 -16.40 25.49 -4.20
CA ALA A 150 -17.17 26.70 -3.99
C ALA A 150 -18.28 26.78 -5.04
#